data_AF-A0A561TKW9-F1
#
_entry.id   AF-A0A561TKW9-F1
#
_cell.length_a   1.000
_cell.length_b   1.000
_cell.length_c   1.000
_cell.angle_alpha   90.00
_cell.angle_beta   90.00
_cell.angle_gamma   90.00
#
_symmetry.space_group_name_H-M   'P 1'
#
loop_
_entity.id
_entity.type
_entity.pdbx_description
1 polymer ?
#
loop_
_entity_poly.entity_id
_entity_poly.type
_entity_poly.pdbx_seq_one_letter_code
_entity_poly.pdbx_strand_id
1 'polypeptide(L)'
;MTEAEPSLVLWDIDRTLLYVGQIDRQVYRETFAEIVGYPVERLPARGTGVTMPLAIRAMLLDNGVPDDRVSELLPLMVELLPKRLAATQKTSDSTES
;
A
#
# COMPACT_ATOMS: atom_id res chain seq x y z
N MET A 1 -15.59 22.64 -39.38
CA MET A 1 -15.80 21.88 -38.14
C MET A 1 -14.71 20.83 -38.10
N THR A 2 -13.66 21.07 -37.32
CA THR A 2 -12.52 20.15 -37.20
C THR A 2 -12.97 19.00 -36.30
N GLU A 3 -13.08 17.78 -36.85
CA GLU A 3 -13.27 16.58 -36.06
C GLU A 3 -12.09 16.44 -35.10
N ALA A 4 -12.37 16.41 -33.79
CA ALA A 4 -11.36 16.12 -32.80
C ALA A 4 -11.04 14.63 -32.87
N GLU A 5 -9.82 14.28 -33.26
CA GLU A 5 -9.38 12.88 -33.28
C GLU A 5 -9.46 12.27 -31.86
N PRO A 6 -9.90 11.00 -31.74
CA PRO A 6 -10.06 10.36 -30.44
C PRO A 6 -8.71 10.31 -29.72
N SER A 7 -8.65 10.93 -28.54
CA SER A 7 -7.44 11.00 -27.72
C SER A 7 -7.46 9.91 -26.64
N LEU A 8 -6.40 9.11 -26.58
CA LEU A 8 -6.19 8.14 -25.51
C LEU A 8 -5.70 8.88 -24.27
N VAL A 9 -6.48 8.83 -23.20
CA VAL A 9 -6.09 9.38 -21.90
C VAL A 9 -5.89 8.24 -20.92
N LEU A 10 -4.62 7.99 -20.57
CA LEU A 10 -4.24 7.02 -19.55
C LEU A 10 -4.13 7.75 -18.22
N TRP A 11 -5.01 7.40 -17.28
CA TRP A 11 -4.98 7.91 -15.91
C TRP A 11 -4.36 6.87 -14.99
N ASP A 12 -3.28 7.25 -14.30
CA ASP A 12 -2.72 6.47 -13.19
C ASP A 12 -3.64 6.63 -11.95
N ILE A 13 -3.81 5.56 -11.17
CA ILE A 13 -4.69 5.59 -9.99
C ILE A 13 -3.90 6.07 -8.76
N ASP A 14 -2.62 5.69 -8.66
CA ASP A 14 -1.79 5.98 -7.50
C ASP A 14 -1.22 7.40 -7.56
N ARG A 15 -2.01 8.34 -7.02
CA ARG A 15 -1.80 9.80 -6.91
C ARG A 15 -2.56 10.68 -7.92
N THR A 16 -3.64 10.19 -8.54
CA THR A 16 -4.52 11.08 -9.32
C THR A 16 -5.94 11.21 -8.79
N LEU A 17 -6.42 10.29 -7.94
CA LEU A 17 -7.78 10.41 -7.36
C LEU A 17 -7.87 10.30 -5.82
N LEU A 18 -6.90 9.71 -5.12
CA LEU A 18 -6.95 9.55 -3.66
C LEU A 18 -5.60 9.80 -2.98
N TYR A 19 -5.58 10.70 -2.00
CA TYR A 19 -4.45 11.00 -1.13
C TYR A 19 -4.55 10.17 0.15
N VAL A 20 -3.69 9.16 0.32
CA VAL A 20 -3.70 8.26 1.51
C VAL A 20 -2.45 8.41 2.40
N GLY A 21 -1.64 9.45 2.16
CA GLY A 21 -0.25 9.53 2.65
C GLY A 21 -0.02 9.74 4.15
N GLN A 22 -1.06 10.05 4.94
CA GLN A 22 -0.94 10.33 6.38
C GLN A 22 -1.46 9.18 7.27
N ILE A 23 -2.41 8.36 6.80
CA ILE A 23 -3.10 7.36 7.65
C ILE A 23 -2.48 5.95 7.53
N ASP A 24 -1.77 5.62 6.44
CA ASP A 24 -1.46 4.22 6.15
C ASP A 24 -0.28 3.61 6.92
N ARG A 25 0.67 4.44 7.39
CA ARG A 25 1.95 3.91 7.93
C ARG A 25 1.74 3.02 9.17
N GLN A 26 0.75 3.35 10.00
CA GLN A 26 0.44 2.54 11.17
C GLN A 26 -0.10 1.17 10.76
N VAL A 27 -0.98 1.11 9.75
CA VAL A 27 -1.51 -0.15 9.22
C VAL A 27 -0.39 -1.02 8.66
N TYR A 28 0.59 -0.44 7.96
CA TYR A 28 1.79 -1.18 7.54
C TYR A 28 2.58 -1.73 8.73
N ARG A 29 2.78 -0.94 9.80
CA ARG A 29 3.51 -1.38 11.00
C ARG A 29 2.80 -2.54 11.69
N GLU A 30 1.51 -2.40 11.94
CA GLU A 30 0.71 -3.40 12.63
C GLU A 30 0.60 -4.69 11.82
N THR A 31 0.32 -4.58 10.52
CA THR A 31 0.19 -5.74 9.64
C THR A 31 1.52 -6.48 9.48
N PHE A 32 2.64 -5.75 9.38
CA PHE A 32 3.96 -6.37 9.37
C PHE A 32 4.24 -7.09 10.69
N ALA A 33 4.05 -6.41 11.83
CA ALA A 33 4.36 -6.98 13.14
C ALA A 33 3.55 -8.24 13.42
N GLU A 34 2.27 -8.25 13.03
CA GLU A 34 1.38 -9.40 13.18
C GLU A 34 1.81 -10.60 12.32
N ILE A 35 2.18 -10.36 11.07
CA ILE A 35 2.49 -11.43 10.11
C ILE A 35 3.91 -11.96 10.28
N VAL A 36 4.86 -11.05 10.52
CA VAL A 36 6.29 -11.37 10.56
C VAL A 36 6.73 -11.75 11.99
N GLY A 37 6.04 -11.25 13.01
CA GLY A 37 6.26 -11.55 14.42
C GLY A 37 7.22 -10.59 15.15
N TYR A 38 7.68 -9.53 14.49
CA TYR A 38 8.55 -8.50 15.09
C TYR A 38 8.28 -7.12 14.48
N PRO A 39 8.60 -6.01 15.17
CA PRO A 39 8.27 -4.68 14.67
C PRO A 39 9.05 -4.30 13.41
N VAL A 40 8.41 -3.56 12.51
CA VAL A 40 9.05 -3.03 11.31
C VAL A 40 9.89 -1.78 11.63
N GLU A 41 11.12 -1.74 11.14
CA GLU A 41 12.02 -0.60 11.27
C GLU A 41 11.92 0.33 10.05
N ARG A 42 11.92 -0.27 8.85
CA ARG A 42 11.91 0.45 7.57
C ARG A 42 10.58 0.26 6.86
N LEU A 43 9.86 1.36 6.64
CA LEU A 43 8.62 1.35 5.88
C LEU A 43 8.87 1.76 4.43
N PRO A 44 8.00 1.38 3.48
CA PRO A 44 8.10 1.81 2.10
C PRO A 44 8.21 3.33 1.98
N ALA A 45 9.03 3.77 1.02
CA ALA A 45 9.15 5.18 0.68
C ALA A 45 7.82 5.69 0.12
N ARG A 46 7.39 6.86 0.61
CA ARG A 46 6.13 7.49 0.21
C ARG A 46 6.14 7.82 -1.28
N GLY A 47 5.01 7.59 -1.96
CA GLY A 47 4.77 8.14 -3.30
C GLY A 47 5.85 7.75 -4.31
N THR A 48 6.23 6.48 -4.34
CA THR A 48 7.29 5.99 -5.23
C THR A 48 6.75 5.49 -6.58
N GLY A 49 5.41 5.44 -6.77
CA GLY A 49 4.81 4.98 -8.02
C GLY A 49 5.11 3.51 -8.33
N VAL A 50 5.62 2.77 -7.35
CA VAL A 50 5.77 1.33 -7.41
C VAL A 50 4.48 0.68 -6.96
N THR A 51 4.14 -0.41 -7.63
CA THR A 51 2.97 -1.22 -7.27
C THR A 51 3.12 -1.71 -5.82
N MET A 52 2.01 -1.75 -5.10
CA MET A 52 1.97 -2.19 -3.69
C MET A 52 2.66 -3.54 -3.44
N PRO A 53 2.55 -4.59 -4.30
CA PRO A 53 3.33 -5.82 -4.13
C PRO A 53 4.84 -5.61 -4.15
N LEU A 54 5.35 -4.73 -5.01
CA LEU A 54 6.78 -4.42 -5.09
C LEU A 54 7.25 -3.67 -3.84
N ALA A 55 6.46 -2.71 -3.37
CA ALA A 55 6.72 -1.97 -2.14
C ALA A 55 6.72 -2.88 -0.90
N ILE A 56 5.78 -3.82 -0.80
CA ILE A 56 5.70 -4.80 0.28
C ILE A 56 6.89 -5.75 0.23
N ARG A 57 7.26 -6.27 -0.94
CA ARG A 57 8.42 -7.14 -1.09
C ARG A 57 9.71 -6.45 -0.64
N ALA A 58 9.93 -5.22 -1.08
CA ALA A 58 11.09 -4.43 -0.67
C ALA A 58 11.10 -4.20 0.86
N MET A 59 9.96 -3.86 1.45
CA MET A 59 9.83 -3.71 2.90
C MET A 59 10.19 -5.00 3.64
N LEU A 60 9.70 -6.16 3.22
CA LEU A 60 10.03 -7.43 3.87
C LEU A 60 11.55 -7.68 3.85
N LEU A 61 12.19 -7.51 2.70
CA LEU A 61 13.65 -7.69 2.54
C LEU A 61 14.46 -6.67 3.34
N ASP A 62 14.08 -5.39 3.29
CA ASP A 62 14.78 -4.30 3.97
C ASP A 62 14.74 -4.43 5.50
N ASN A 63 13.80 -5.20 6.03
CA ASN A 63 13.66 -5.52 7.46
C ASN A 63 14.17 -6.93 7.81
N GLY A 64 14.90 -7.59 6.90
CA GLY A 64 15.58 -8.85 7.19
C GLY A 64 14.70 -10.09 7.14
N VAL A 65 13.54 -10.05 6.47
CA VAL A 65 12.78 -11.26 6.16
C VAL A 65 13.54 -12.05 5.08
N PRO A 66 13.92 -13.31 5.35
CA PRO A 66 14.61 -14.16 4.37
C PRO A 66 13.74 -14.40 3.11
N ASP A 67 14.37 -14.54 1.93
CA ASP A 67 13.66 -14.65 0.65
C ASP A 67 12.63 -15.81 0.60
N ASP A 68 12.91 -16.94 1.25
CA ASP A 68 11.98 -18.08 1.36
C ASP A 68 10.71 -17.69 2.11
N ARG A 69 10.84 -16.99 3.25
CA ARG A 69 9.69 -16.43 3.98
C ARG A 69 9.01 -15.29 3.21
N VAL A 70 9.75 -14.48 2.45
CA VAL A 70 9.15 -13.42 1.63
C VAL A 70 8.16 -14.01 0.63
N SER A 71 8.50 -15.13 -0.01
CA SER A 71 7.60 -15.83 -0.93
C SER A 71 6.30 -16.30 -0.28
N GLU A 72 6.34 -16.66 1.00
CA GLU A 72 5.16 -17.09 1.77
C GLU A 72 4.33 -15.89 2.27
N LEU A 73 5.00 -14.83 2.75
CA LEU A 73 4.35 -13.70 3.43
C LEU A 73 3.82 -12.64 2.47
N LEU A 74 4.44 -12.47 1.29
CA LEU A 74 4.05 -11.44 0.33
C LEU A 74 2.59 -11.58 -0.14
N PRO A 75 2.08 -12.76 -0.54
CA PRO A 75 0.68 -12.90 -0.93
C PRO A 75 -0.28 -12.53 0.21
N LEU A 76 0.04 -12.94 1.45
CA LEU A 76 -0.75 -12.66 2.63
C LEU A 76 -0.83 -11.16 2.92
N MET A 77 0.31 -10.46 2.82
CA MET A 77 0.35 -9.01 2.99
C MET A 77 -0.43 -8.29 1.89
N VAL A 78 -0.29 -8.69 0.63
CA VAL A 78 -1.03 -8.10 -0.51
C VAL A 78 -2.54 -8.26 -0.35
N GLU A 79 -2.99 -9.36 0.28
CA GLU A 79 -4.40 -9.58 0.55
C GLU A 79 -4.92 -8.76 1.75
N LEU A 80 -4.16 -8.74 2.86
CA LEU A 80 -4.64 -8.17 4.13
C LEU A 80 -4.52 -6.65 4.18
N LEU A 81 -3.46 -6.09 3.59
CA LEU A 81 -3.17 -4.67 3.72
C LEU A 81 -4.27 -3.78 3.11
N PRO A 82 -4.79 -4.03 1.89
CA PRO A 82 -5.86 -3.21 1.32
C PRO A 82 -7.14 -3.24 2.16
N LYS A 83 -7.48 -4.41 2.74
CA LYS A 83 -8.66 -4.58 3.59
C LYS A 83 -8.56 -3.74 4.86
N ARG A 84 -7.37 -3.70 5.48
CA ARG A 84 -7.12 -2.92 6.70
C ARG A 84 -7.11 -1.42 6.41
N LEU A 85 -6.48 -1.01 5.31
CA LEU A 85 -6.48 0.40 4.87
C LEU A 85 -7.91 0.90 4.62
N ALA A 86 -8.74 0.11 3.94
CA ALA A 86 -10.15 0.44 3.71
C ALA A 86 -10.98 0.48 5.00
N ALA A 87 -10.66 -0.35 5.99
CA ALA A 87 -11.33 -0.33 7.29
C ALA A 87 -10.99 0.95 8.08
N THR A 88 -9.72 1.37 8.09
CA THR A 88 -9.27 2.58 8.80
C THR A 88 -9.90 3.86 8.23
N GLN A 89 -10.08 3.94 6.90
CA GLN A 89 -10.75 5.10 6.26
C GLN A 89 -12.22 5.26 6.68
N LYS A 90 -12.95 4.16 6.90
CA LYS A 90 -14.36 4.22 7.36
C LYS A 90 -14.48 4.77 8.79
N THR A 91 -13.49 4.50 9.64
CA THR A 91 -13.50 4.95 11.03
C THR A 91 -13.18 6.45 11.14
N SER A 92 -12.33 7.00 10.26
CA SER A 92 -12.06 8.44 10.21
C SER A 92 -13.27 9.25 9.76
N ASP A 93 -14.06 8.78 8.79
CA ASP A 93 -15.29 9.47 8.34
C ASP A 93 -16.42 9.48 9.40
N SER A 94 -16.38 8.56 10.37
CA SER A 94 -17.41 8.43 11.41
C SER A 94 -17.20 9.34 12.63
N THR A 95 -16.07 10.06 12.68
CA THR A 95 -15.70 10.92 13.82
C THR A 95 -15.95 12.41 13.53
N GLU A 96 -16.28 12.77 12.28
CA GLU A 96 -16.77 14.10 11.89
C GLU A 96 -18.27 14.03 11.56
N SER A 97 -19.13 13.92 12.57
CA SER A 97 -20.57 14.21 12.46
C SER A 97 -21.16 14.64 13.81
#